data_AF-A0A090Z516-F1
#
_entry.id   AF-A0A090Z516-F1
#
_cell.length_a   1.000
_cell.length_b   1.000
_cell.length_c   1.000
_cell.angle_alpha   90.00
_cell.angle_beta   90.00
_cell.angle_gamma   90.00
#
_symmetry.space_group_name_H-M   'P 1'
#
loop_
_entity.id
_entity.type
_entity.pdbx_description
1 polymer ?
#
loop_
_entity_poly.entity_id
_entity_poly.type
_entity_poly.pdbx_seq_one_letter_code
_entity_poly.pdbx_strand_id
1 'polypeptide(L)' 'MTNVIIYIKNACPNCEQVKWVLNAAGVTYETRNIDEDNTHAA' A
#
# COMPACT_ATOMS: atom_id res chain seq x y z
N MET A 1 19.30 -1.47 0.80
CA MET A 1 18.13 -1.11 1.63
C MET A 1 16.90 -1.65 0.94
N THR A 2 16.05 -2.37 1.67
CA THR A 2 14.82 -2.93 1.12
C THR A 2 13.75 -1.84 1.11
N ASN A 3 13.29 -1.44 -0.07
CA ASN A 3 12.15 -0.54 -0.18
C ASN A 3 10.88 -1.34 0.04
N VAL A 4 10.12 -1.01 1.08
CA VAL A 4 8.81 -1.62 1.32
C VAL A 4 7.82 -0.97 0.36
N ILE A 5 7.17 -1.79 -0.47
CA ILE A 5 6.10 -1.34 -1.37
C ILE A 5 4.83 -2.04 -0.92
N ILE A 6 3.79 -1.27 -0.66
CA ILE A 6 2.46 -1.76 -0.32
C ILE A 6 1.57 -1.59 -1.55
N TYR A 7 1.06 -2.71 -2.05
CA TYR A 7 0.00 -2.69 -3.04
C TYR A 7 -1.34 -2.52 -2.34
N ILE A 8 -2.09 -1.51 -2.74
CA ILE A 8 -3.41 -1.17 -2.22
C ILE A 8 -4.42 -1.18 -3.36
N LYS A 9 -5.70 -1.13 -2.99
CA LYS A 9 -6.81 -0.90 -3.91
C LYS A 9 -7.79 0.10 -3.32
N ASN A 10 -8.69 0.62 -4.13
CA ASN A 10 -9.74 1.53 -3.70
C ASN A 10 -10.67 0.86 -2.68
N ALA A 11 -11.18 1.65 -1.74
CA ALA A 11 -12.13 1.19 -0.70
C ALA A 11 -11.66 -0.10 0.03
N CYS A 12 -10.41 -0.10 0.52
CA CYS A 12 -9.82 -1.25 1.21
C CYS A 12 -9.52 -0.92 2.70
N PRO A 13 -10.44 -1.22 3.63
CA PRO A 13 -10.24 -0.95 5.07
C PRO A 13 -8.98 -1.62 5.64
N ASN A 14 -8.67 -2.83 5.19
CA ASN A 14 -7.47 -3.54 5.64
C ASN A 14 -6.18 -2.87 5.15
N CYS A 15 -6.21 -2.21 3.99
CA CYS A 15 -5.07 -1.46 3.47
C CYS A 15 -4.77 -0.24 4.35
N GLU A 16 -5.81 0.43 4.85
CA GLU A 16 -5.67 1.54 5.81
C GLU A 16 -5.14 1.04 7.16
N GLN A 17 -5.59 -0.12 7.62
CA GLN A 17 -5.06 -0.74 8.85
C GLN A 17 -3.56 -1.05 8.73
N VAL A 18 -3.11 -1.59 7.59
CA VAL A 18 -1.69 -1.87 7.33
C VAL A 18 -0.87 -0.58 7.30
N LYS A 19 -1.34 0.47 6.60
CA LYS A 19 -0.68 1.79 6.59
C LYS A 19 -0.54 2.35 8.00
N TRP A 20 -1.59 2.25 8.82
CA TRP A 20 -1.58 2.72 10.20
C TRP A 20 -0.50 2.02 11.04
N VAL A 21 -0.42 0.68 10.98
CA VAL A 21 0.60 -0.09 11.73
C VAL A 21 2.01 0.29 11.28
N LEU A 22 2.24 0.43 9.97
CA LEU A 22 3.57 0.75 9.45
C LEU A 22 4.00 2.17 9.80
N ASN A 23 3.07 3.12 9.80
CA ASN A 23 3.32 4.48 10.29
C ASN A 23 3.66 4.48 11.79
N ALA A 24 2.91 3.72 12.61
CA ALA A 24 3.16 3.59 14.04
C ALA A 24 4.53 2.93 14.34
N ALA A 25 5.00 2.05 13.46
CA ALA A 25 6.30 1.40 13.55
C ALA A 25 7.46 2.24 12.98
N GLY A 26 7.20 3.42 12.41
CA GLY A 26 8.21 4.28 11.80
C GLY A 26 8.83 3.69 10.52
N VAL A 27 8.13 2.78 9.84
CA VAL A 27 8.61 2.14 8.62
C VAL A 27 8.32 3.06 7.43
N THR A 28 9.34 3.36 6.63
CA THR A 28 9.16 4.06 5.35
C THR A 28 8.70 3.07 4.27
N TYR A 29 7.62 3.41 3.56
CA TYR A 29 7.07 2.60 2.48
C TYR A 29 6.51 3.45 1.34
N GLU A 30 6.47 2.86 0.15
CA GLU A 30 5.74 3.37 -1.02
C GLU A 30 4.36 2.69 -1.07
N THR A 31 3.35 3.40 -1.58
CA THR A 31 2.03 2.83 -1.87
C THR A 31 1.74 2.85 -3.37
N ARG A 32 1.23 1.74 -3.89
CA ARG A 32 0.84 1.59 -5.30
C ARG A 32 -0.60 1.10 -5.37
N ASN A 33 -1.46 1.86 -6.04
CA ASN A 33 -2.86 1.50 -6.22
C ASN A 33 -3.02 0.61 -7.46
N ILE A 34 -3.46 -0.63 -7.28
CA ILE A 34 -3.64 -1.59 -8.37
C ILE A 34 -4.86 -1.27 -9.25
N ASP A 35 -5.84 -0.54 -8.73
CA ASP A 35 -7.03 -0.16 -9.50
C ASP A 35 -6.74 1.00 -10.48
N GLU A 36 -5.70 1.78 -10.18
CA GLU A 36 -5.25 2.91 -11.01
C GLU A 36 -4.06 2.52 -11.91
N ASP A 37 -3.50 1.34 -11.70
CA ASP A 37 -2.40 0.81 -12.50
C ASP A 37 -2.94 -0.08 -13.63
N ASN A 38 -2.87 0.44 -14.86
CA ASN A 38 -3.28 -0.25 -16.07
C ASN A 38 -2.50 -1.54 -16.37
N THR A 39 -1.39 -1.81 -15.65
CA THR A 39 -0.66 -3.10 -15.73
C THR A 39 -1.21 -4.18 -14.79
N HIS A 40 -2.07 -3.78 -13.86
CA HIS A 40 -2.72 -4.66 -12.87
C HIS A 40 -4.25 -4.69 -13.03
N ALA A 41 -4.81 -3.85 -13.91
CA ALA A 41 -6.20 -3.96 -14.37
C ALA A 41 -6.39 -5.27 -15.15
N ALA A 42 -7.31 -6.11 -14.65
CA ALA A 42 -7.68 -7.40 -15.26
C ALA A 42 -8.50 -7.23 -16.54
#